data_AF-A0A4U3LZG4-F1
#
_entry.id   AF-A0A4U3LZG4-F1
#
_cell.length_a   1.000
_cell.length_b   1.000
_cell.length_c   1.000
_cell.angle_alpha   90.00
_cell.angle_beta   90.00
_cell.angle_gamma   90.00
#
_symmetry.space_group_name_H-M   'P 1'
#
loop_
_entity.id
_entity.type
_entity.pdbx_description
1 polymer ?
#
loop_
_entity_poly.entity_id
_entity_poly.type
_entity_poly.pdbx_seq_one_letter_code
_entity_poly.pdbx_strand_id
1 'polypeptide(L)'
;MSTVVLLSTRRLPPTYFDQVREDLGDQNITIDVVGWVAPSAWVADKVNTFTLIGPGRMPAQPAPEPEVEASDEAPDAVIAPEAVAAPETVVADEAKIAPAAAEVAAAAPQPKPAPKPKPTGAKRVVKAVEWRARKARKVAGRMLPKAIKTSAPVKFIRGQRATNDLGKNYWERVLSRRDVMATIDKADVVVALDAGAIWAGWNLGQRKASTPVVLGLPAARREFDQLKAPAGNG
;
A
#
# COMPACT_ATOMS: atom_id res chain seq x y z
N MET A 1 20.49 -25.06 6.25
CA MET A 1 20.12 -23.97 5.32
C MET A 1 19.54 -22.87 6.16
N SER A 2 20.06 -21.65 6.01
CA SER A 2 19.58 -20.53 6.81
C SER A 2 18.42 -19.84 6.11
N THR A 3 17.44 -19.40 6.90
CA THR A 3 16.21 -18.76 6.45
C THR A 3 16.27 -17.27 6.74
N VAL A 4 16.14 -16.46 5.70
CA VAL A 4 16.16 -15.00 5.78
C VAL A 4 14.81 -14.45 5.38
N VAL A 5 14.22 -13.62 6.24
CA VAL A 5 12.96 -12.93 5.95
C VAL A 5 13.23 -11.48 5.59
N LEU A 6 12.83 -11.07 4.39
CA LEU A 6 12.95 -9.70 3.89
C LEU A 6 11.63 -8.95 4.09
N LEU A 7 11.68 -7.85 4.83
CA LEU A 7 10.57 -6.91 5.00
C LEU A 7 10.75 -5.74 4.04
N SER A 8 9.77 -5.54 3.14
CA SER A 8 9.80 -4.45 2.17
C SER A 8 8.43 -3.81 1.98
N THR A 9 8.42 -2.49 1.88
CA THR A 9 7.27 -1.71 1.43
C THR A 9 7.39 -1.23 -0.02
N ARG A 10 8.49 -1.54 -0.70
CA ARG A 10 8.78 -1.13 -2.07
C ARG A 10 8.59 -2.27 -3.07
N ARG A 11 8.46 -1.90 -4.35
CA ARG A 11 8.46 -2.84 -5.47
C ARG A 11 9.88 -3.36 -5.68
N LEU A 12 10.07 -4.67 -5.49
CA LEU A 12 11.37 -5.33 -5.64
C LEU A 12 11.50 -5.97 -7.03
N PRO A 13 12.59 -5.73 -7.77
CA PRO A 13 12.85 -6.44 -9.01
C PRO A 13 13.40 -7.85 -8.75
N PRO A 14 13.20 -8.82 -9.67
CA PRO A 14 13.73 -10.17 -9.51
C PRO A 14 15.26 -10.21 -9.31
N THR A 15 15.98 -9.36 -10.04
CA THR A 15 17.45 -9.24 -9.95
C THR A 15 17.94 -8.84 -8.56
N TYR A 16 17.07 -8.19 -7.76
CA TYR A 16 17.40 -7.84 -6.39
C TYR A 16 17.62 -9.09 -5.52
N PHE A 17 16.90 -10.18 -5.76
CA PHE A 17 17.06 -11.40 -4.96
C PHE A 17 18.35 -12.14 -5.28
N ASP A 18 18.88 -11.98 -6.50
CA ASP A 18 20.20 -12.47 -6.86
C ASP A 18 21.28 -11.64 -6.13
N GLN A 19 21.16 -10.31 -6.14
CA GLN A 19 22.02 -9.41 -5.37
C GLN A 19 22.00 -9.73 -3.87
N VAL A 20 20.83 -10.02 -3.29
CA VAL A 20 20.71 -10.38 -1.86
C VAL A 20 21.53 -11.62 -1.53
N ARG A 21 21.53 -12.65 -2.40
CA ARG A 21 22.33 -13.85 -2.19
C ARG A 21 23.82 -13.58 -2.29
N GLU A 22 24.22 -12.72 -3.23
CA GLU A 22 25.60 -12.28 -3.40
C GLU A 22 26.08 -11.47 -2.20
N ASP A 23 25.31 -10.48 -1.77
CA ASP A 23 25.62 -9.61 -0.63
C ASP A 23 25.65 -10.39 0.70
N LEU A 24 24.77 -11.38 0.85
CA LEU A 24 24.79 -12.32 1.98
C LEU A 24 25.81 -13.43 1.80
N GLY A 25 26.52 -13.48 0.66
CA GLY A 25 27.57 -14.42 0.27
C GLY A 25 27.24 -15.89 0.53
N ASP A 26 26.00 -16.27 0.26
CA ASP A 26 25.52 -17.65 0.31
C ASP A 26 24.36 -17.83 -0.68
N GLN A 27 24.57 -18.69 -1.68
CA GLN A 27 23.59 -18.95 -2.73
C GLN A 27 22.46 -19.88 -2.28
N ASN A 28 22.68 -20.67 -1.21
CA ASN A 28 21.76 -21.70 -0.74
C ASN A 28 20.84 -21.24 0.40
N ILE A 29 20.68 -19.92 0.56
CA ILE A 29 19.76 -19.34 1.54
C ILE A 29 18.31 -19.44 1.08
N THR A 30 17.44 -19.72 2.05
CA THR A 30 15.99 -19.66 1.85
C THR A 30 15.54 -18.22 2.07
N ILE A 31 15.01 -17.59 1.02
CA ILE A 31 14.53 -16.21 1.08
C ILE A 31 13.00 -16.23 1.13
N ASP A 32 12.44 -15.73 2.22
CA ASP A 32 11.03 -15.41 2.34
C ASP A 32 10.84 -13.90 2.34
N VAL A 33 9.80 -13.40 1.67
CA VAL A 33 9.56 -11.96 1.50
C VAL A 33 8.18 -11.60 2.02
N VAL A 34 8.12 -10.56 2.86
CA VAL A 34 6.87 -9.96 3.33
C VAL A 34 6.77 -8.57 2.69
N GLY A 35 6.09 -8.51 1.56
CA GLY A 35 6.02 -7.31 0.72
C GLY A 35 4.71 -6.53 0.90
N TRP A 36 4.78 -5.21 1.01
CA TRP A 36 3.60 -4.35 0.83
C TRP A 36 3.18 -4.25 -0.64
N VAL A 37 4.17 -4.19 -1.54
CA VAL A 37 3.95 -4.03 -2.98
C VAL A 37 4.39 -5.30 -3.68
N ALA A 38 3.64 -5.70 -4.71
CA ALA A 38 4.01 -6.82 -5.56
C ALA A 38 5.38 -6.57 -6.24
N PRO A 39 6.19 -7.61 -6.51
CA PRO A 39 7.45 -7.50 -7.21
C PRO A 39 7.26 -6.95 -8.64
N SER A 40 8.35 -6.56 -9.30
CA SER A 40 8.25 -6.02 -10.66
C SER A 40 7.80 -7.05 -11.69
N ALA A 41 8.22 -8.30 -11.52
CA ALA A 41 7.88 -9.44 -12.37
C ALA A 41 7.70 -10.71 -11.52
N TRP A 42 7.54 -11.86 -12.18
CA TRP A 42 7.50 -13.17 -11.53
C TRP A 42 8.82 -13.46 -10.79
N VAL A 43 8.72 -14.08 -9.61
CA VAL A 43 9.87 -14.29 -8.69
C VAL A 43 9.84 -15.66 -7.98
N ALA A 44 8.89 -16.54 -8.29
CA ALA A 44 8.71 -17.80 -7.55
C ALA A 44 9.89 -18.77 -7.69
N ASP A 45 10.71 -18.59 -8.72
CA ASP A 45 11.98 -19.27 -8.95
C ASP A 45 13.13 -18.72 -8.07
N LYS A 46 12.98 -17.50 -7.54
CA LYS A 46 14.02 -16.77 -6.79
C LYS A 46 13.78 -16.70 -5.30
N VAL A 47 12.55 -16.84 -4.84
CA VAL A 47 12.20 -16.78 -3.41
C VAL A 47 11.37 -18.00 -3.05
N ASN A 48 11.54 -18.48 -1.82
CA ASN A 48 10.75 -19.61 -1.32
C ASN A 48 9.28 -19.21 -1.17
N THR A 49 9.02 -18.07 -0.52
CA THR A 49 7.67 -17.52 -0.39
C THR A 49 7.68 -16.01 -0.57
N PHE A 50 6.77 -15.49 -1.40
CA PHE A 50 6.45 -14.04 -1.44
C PHE A 50 5.05 -13.81 -0.87
N THR A 51 4.99 -13.26 0.34
CA THR A 51 3.72 -12.91 0.99
C THR A 51 3.39 -11.44 0.75
N LEU A 52 2.47 -11.18 -0.18
CA LEU A 52 1.92 -9.85 -0.41
C LEU A 52 0.90 -9.50 0.68
N ILE A 53 1.18 -8.49 1.50
CA ILE A 53 0.31 -8.04 2.58
C ILE A 53 -0.37 -6.69 2.30
N GLY A 54 0.11 -5.94 1.30
CA GLY A 54 -0.48 -4.67 0.90
C GLY A 54 -1.51 -4.81 -0.22
N PRO A 55 -1.99 -3.69 -0.77
CA PRO A 55 -2.96 -3.69 -1.85
C PRO A 55 -2.33 -4.14 -3.18
N GLY A 56 -3.04 -4.97 -3.94
CA GLY A 56 -2.61 -5.44 -5.26
C GLY A 56 -2.76 -6.94 -5.45
N ARG A 57 -2.23 -7.45 -6.56
CA ARG A 57 -2.14 -8.88 -6.86
C ARG A 57 -0.70 -9.21 -7.26
N MET A 58 -0.29 -10.44 -7.00
CA MET A 58 0.98 -10.96 -7.51
C MET A 58 0.99 -10.91 -9.05
N PRO A 59 2.14 -10.65 -9.68
CA PRO A 59 2.26 -10.78 -11.13
C PRO A 59 1.99 -12.25 -11.51
N ALA A 60 1.37 -12.45 -12.67
CA ALA A 60 1.14 -13.79 -13.19
C ALA A 60 2.47 -14.42 -13.62
N GLN A 61 2.51 -15.75 -13.58
CA GLN A 61 3.60 -16.50 -14.20
C GLN A 61 3.69 -16.11 -15.67
N PRO A 62 4.88 -15.82 -16.22
CA PRO A 62 5.02 -15.65 -17.66
C PRO A 62 4.46 -16.91 -18.31
N ALA A 63 3.51 -16.74 -19.22
CA ALA A 63 3.02 -17.86 -20.00
C ALA A 63 4.24 -18.51 -20.67
N PRO A 64 4.33 -19.86 -20.70
CA PRO A 64 5.36 -20.49 -21.50
C PRO A 64 5.27 -19.90 -22.91
N GLU A 65 6.37 -19.32 -23.38
CA GLU A 65 6.43 -18.84 -24.76
C GLU A 65 6.03 -20.01 -25.65
N PRO A 66 5.12 -19.82 -26.61
CA PRO A 66 4.86 -20.88 -27.57
C PRO A 66 6.18 -21.17 -28.27
N GLU A 67 6.66 -22.41 -28.16
CA GLU A 67 7.71 -22.91 -29.05
C GLU A 67 7.19 -22.68 -30.47
N VAL A 68 7.74 -21.66 -31.13
CA VAL A 68 7.43 -21.38 -32.53
C VAL A 68 8.14 -22.49 -33.28
N GLU A 69 7.43 -23.58 -33.57
CA GLU A 69 7.84 -24.47 -34.64
C GLU A 69 8.02 -23.59 -35.87
N ALA A 70 9.27 -23.47 -36.31
CA ALA A 70 9.64 -22.76 -37.52
C ALA A 70 9.04 -23.52 -38.71
N SER A 71 7.78 -23.21 -39.03
CA SER A 71 7.22 -23.52 -40.33
C SER A 71 7.76 -22.48 -41.30
N ASP A 72 8.71 -22.92 -42.12
CA ASP A 72 9.24 -22.24 -43.27
C ASP A 72 8.12 -22.09 -44.31
N GLU A 73 7.46 -20.92 -44.39
CA GLU A 73 6.80 -20.49 -45.62
C GLU A 73 6.65 -18.95 -45.63
N ALA A 74 7.42 -18.32 -46.52
CA ALA A 74 7.42 -16.88 -46.77
C ALA A 74 6.34 -16.53 -47.85
N PRO A 75 6.20 -15.26 -48.28
CA PRO A 75 5.08 -14.40 -47.86
C PRO A 75 4.25 -13.87 -49.05
N ASP A 76 2.98 -13.49 -48.87
CA ASP A 76 2.41 -12.49 -49.77
C ASP A 76 1.13 -11.80 -49.29
N ALA A 77 0.88 -10.64 -49.91
CA ALA A 77 -0.33 -9.81 -49.89
C ALA A 77 -0.42 -8.68 -48.84
N VAL A 78 0.35 -7.64 -49.15
CA VAL A 78 -0.02 -6.21 -49.13
C VAL A 78 -1.54 -5.98 -49.35
N ILE A 79 -2.15 -5.08 -48.55
CA ILE A 79 -3.02 -3.95 -48.97
C ILE A 79 -3.46 -3.17 -47.71
N ALA A 80 -3.03 -1.91 -47.64
CA ALA A 80 -3.76 -0.77 -47.06
C ALA A 80 -3.94 0.25 -48.22
N PRO A 81 -4.69 1.38 -48.14
CA PRO A 81 -5.38 2.02 -46.99
C PRO A 81 -6.75 2.67 -47.39
N GLU A 82 -7.20 3.69 -46.63
CA GLU A 82 -8.23 4.72 -46.96
C GLU A 82 -9.72 4.34 -46.83
N ALA A 83 -10.69 5.18 -46.42
CA ALA A 83 -10.79 6.64 -46.23
C ALA A 83 -11.90 6.95 -45.19
N VAL A 84 -11.70 7.90 -44.26
CA VAL A 84 -12.30 9.26 -44.23
C VAL A 84 -13.83 9.34 -44.41
N ALA A 85 -14.55 9.73 -43.35
CA ALA A 85 -15.44 10.91 -43.30
C ALA A 85 -16.43 10.86 -42.11
N ALA A 86 -16.32 11.83 -41.21
CA ALA A 86 -17.44 12.42 -40.48
C ALA A 86 -17.69 13.82 -41.13
N PRO A 87 -18.60 14.69 -40.65
CA PRO A 87 -19.78 14.55 -39.78
C PRO A 87 -21.02 15.24 -40.44
N GLU A 88 -22.13 15.42 -39.74
CA GLU A 88 -22.84 16.72 -39.58
C GLU A 88 -24.28 16.60 -39.04
N THR A 89 -24.54 17.38 -37.98
CA THR A 89 -25.71 18.25 -37.64
C THR A 89 -27.14 17.68 -37.73
N VAL A 90 -28.10 18.03 -36.84
CA VAL A 90 -28.89 19.27 -36.80
C VAL A 90 -29.78 19.20 -35.52
N VAL A 91 -29.65 20.12 -34.57
CA VAL A 91 -30.58 21.22 -34.16
C VAL A 91 -31.92 20.81 -33.50
N ALA A 92 -32.12 21.40 -32.31
CA ALA A 92 -33.34 21.82 -31.61
C ALA A 92 -34.49 20.83 -31.38
N ASP A 93 -34.98 20.75 -30.14
CA ASP A 93 -36.21 21.47 -29.80
C ASP A 93 -36.41 21.61 -28.29
N GLU A 94 -37.03 22.73 -27.92
CA GLU A 94 -37.21 23.26 -26.57
C GLU A 94 -38.67 23.03 -26.17
N ALA A 95 -38.93 22.33 -25.07
CA ALA A 95 -40.29 22.16 -24.57
C ALA A 95 -40.39 22.24 -23.04
N LYS A 96 -40.74 23.44 -22.59
CA LYS A 96 -41.83 23.78 -21.66
C LYS A 96 -42.04 22.98 -20.35
N ILE A 97 -41.92 23.77 -19.27
CA ILE A 97 -42.93 24.02 -18.22
C ILE A 97 -43.06 23.00 -17.06
N ALA A 98 -42.76 23.53 -15.85
CA ALA A 98 -43.06 23.06 -14.49
C ALA A 98 -44.60 23.11 -14.19
N PRO A 99 -45.15 22.97 -12.97
CA PRO A 99 -44.55 22.83 -11.63
C PRO A 99 -45.34 21.88 -10.69
N ALA A 100 -45.09 22.04 -9.38
CA ALA A 100 -46.01 21.83 -8.26
C ALA A 100 -45.96 20.47 -7.53
N ALA A 101 -45.38 20.51 -6.33
CA ALA A 101 -45.87 19.75 -5.18
C ALA A 101 -45.66 20.61 -3.93
N ALA A 102 -46.73 21.29 -3.53
CA ALA A 102 -46.92 21.75 -2.16
C ALA A 102 -47.33 20.53 -1.31
N GLU A 103 -46.84 20.46 -0.08
CA GLU A 103 -47.67 20.40 1.12
C GLU A 103 -46.81 20.08 2.35
N VAL A 104 -46.76 21.07 3.25
CA VAL A 104 -46.14 20.97 4.57
C VAL A 104 -47.28 20.75 5.56
N ALA A 105 -47.45 19.52 6.02
CA ALA A 105 -48.33 19.21 7.15
C ALA A 105 -47.55 19.39 8.46
N ALA A 106 -47.91 20.44 9.21
CA ALA A 106 -47.36 20.75 10.52
C ALA A 106 -47.92 19.81 11.60
N ALA A 107 -47.08 18.91 12.10
CA ALA A 107 -47.38 18.11 13.28
C ALA A 107 -47.06 18.89 14.57
N ALA A 108 -48.01 18.89 15.52
CA ALA A 108 -47.89 19.55 16.82
C ALA A 108 -46.71 19.01 17.65
N PRO A 109 -45.93 19.86 18.35
CA PRO A 109 -44.75 19.39 19.08
C PRO A 109 -45.10 18.80 20.45
N GLN A 110 -44.63 17.58 20.68
CA GLN A 110 -44.61 16.88 21.97
C GLN A 110 -43.82 17.64 23.06
N PRO A 111 -44.08 17.38 24.36
CA PRO A 111 -43.45 18.08 25.49
C PRO A 111 -41.92 17.93 25.48
N LYS A 112 -41.22 19.07 25.63
CA LYS A 112 -39.76 19.16 25.57
C LYS A 112 -39.09 18.43 26.75
N PRO A 113 -38.10 17.54 26.52
CA PRO A 113 -37.34 16.93 27.60
C PRO A 113 -36.52 17.98 28.37
N ALA A 114 -36.38 17.77 29.68
CA ALA A 114 -35.69 18.69 30.60
C ALA A 114 -34.27 19.06 30.11
N PRO A 115 -33.86 20.34 30.24
CA PRO A 115 -32.59 20.81 29.70
C PRO A 115 -31.42 20.18 30.44
N LYS A 116 -30.57 19.46 29.72
CA LYS A 116 -29.31 18.90 30.25
C LYS A 116 -28.44 20.02 30.86
N PRO A 117 -27.71 19.75 31.96
CA PRO A 117 -26.92 20.76 32.65
C PRO A 117 -25.91 21.40 31.69
N LYS A 118 -25.93 22.74 31.63
CA LYS A 118 -25.02 23.51 30.77
C LYS A 118 -23.59 23.30 31.30
N PRO A 119 -22.61 22.96 30.45
CA PRO A 119 -21.22 22.86 30.90
C PRO A 119 -20.80 24.21 31.48
N THR A 120 -20.10 24.22 32.61
CA THR A 120 -19.55 25.43 33.26
C THR A 120 -18.03 25.50 33.10
N GLY A 121 -17.49 26.72 33.09
CA GLY A 121 -16.04 26.98 33.03
C GLY A 121 -15.32 26.44 31.78
N ALA A 122 -14.18 25.78 32.00
CA ALA A 122 -13.27 25.30 30.95
C ALA A 122 -13.94 24.38 29.90
N LYS A 123 -14.93 23.58 30.31
CA LYS A 123 -15.69 22.73 29.38
C LYS A 123 -16.50 23.53 28.35
N ARG A 124 -16.91 24.78 28.65
CA ARG A 124 -17.51 25.68 27.65
C ARG A 124 -16.49 26.18 26.66
N VAL A 125 -15.28 26.51 27.12
CA VAL A 125 -14.21 27.02 26.27
C VAL A 125 -13.76 25.92 25.31
N VAL A 126 -13.53 24.70 25.81
CA VAL A 126 -13.21 23.54 24.96
C VAL A 126 -14.34 23.28 23.96
N LYS A 127 -15.59 23.23 24.40
CA LYS A 127 -16.73 22.99 23.50
C LYS A 127 -16.92 24.14 22.49
N ALA A 128 -16.60 25.38 22.85
CA ALA A 128 -16.63 26.52 21.96
C ALA A 128 -15.49 26.50 20.94
N VAL A 129 -14.29 26.09 21.35
CA VAL A 129 -13.13 25.89 20.46
C VAL A 129 -13.40 24.73 19.51
N GLU A 130 -13.89 23.59 20.01
CA GLU A 130 -14.32 22.47 19.18
C GLU A 130 -15.43 22.86 18.21
N TRP A 131 -16.42 23.64 18.65
CA TRP A 131 -17.49 24.12 17.79
C TRP A 131 -16.96 25.07 16.71
N ARG A 132 -16.05 25.98 17.06
CA ARG A 132 -15.38 26.87 16.10
C ARG A 132 -14.53 26.08 15.10
N ALA A 133 -13.77 25.09 15.55
CA ALA A 133 -12.99 24.21 14.69
C ALA A 133 -13.90 23.37 13.76
N ARG A 134 -15.03 22.86 14.26
CA ARG A 134 -16.01 22.11 13.48
C ARG A 134 -16.72 23.01 12.46
N LYS A 135 -17.03 24.26 12.82
CA LYS A 135 -17.59 25.26 11.90
C LYS A 135 -16.58 25.65 10.81
N ALA A 136 -15.32 25.88 11.18
CA ALA A 136 -14.23 26.14 10.23
C ALA A 136 -14.03 24.95 9.28
N ARG A 137 -14.05 23.70 9.77
CA ARG A 137 -13.99 22.49 8.92
C ARG A 137 -15.20 22.35 7.98
N LYS A 138 -16.41 22.71 8.42
CA LYS A 138 -17.60 22.71 7.53
C LYS A 138 -17.51 23.77 6.44
N VAL A 139 -16.99 24.95 6.75
CA VAL A 139 -16.80 26.04 5.79
C VAL A 139 -15.66 25.73 4.82
N ALA A 140 -14.51 25.28 5.32
CA ALA A 140 -13.37 24.83 4.49
C ALA A 140 -13.71 23.57 3.66
N GLY A 141 -14.56 22.68 4.18
CA GLY A 141 -15.07 21.51 3.46
C GLY A 141 -16.00 21.87 2.29
N ARG A 142 -16.77 22.96 2.44
CA ARG A 142 -17.66 23.54 1.40
C ARG A 142 -16.95 24.37 0.35
N MET A 143 -15.78 24.94 0.66
CA MET A 143 -15.08 25.88 -0.24
C MET A 143 -13.63 25.51 -0.48
N LEU A 144 -13.41 24.34 -1.06
CA LEU A 144 -12.29 24.19 -1.97
C LEU A 144 -12.87 23.68 -3.29
N PRO A 145 -12.84 24.49 -4.37
CA PRO A 145 -13.21 24.04 -5.70
C PRO A 145 -12.53 22.70 -5.99
N LYS A 146 -13.21 21.79 -6.70
CA LYS A 146 -12.64 20.47 -7.05
C LYS A 146 -11.22 20.61 -7.63
N ALA A 147 -10.97 21.69 -8.38
CA ALA A 147 -9.66 22.08 -8.93
C ALA A 147 -8.54 22.20 -7.87
N ILE A 148 -8.80 22.78 -6.69
CA ILE A 148 -7.78 22.90 -5.63
C ILE A 148 -7.61 21.55 -4.90
N LYS A 149 -8.68 20.78 -4.71
CA LYS A 149 -8.60 19.42 -4.13
C LYS A 149 -7.83 18.44 -5.02
N THR A 150 -7.84 18.66 -6.33
CA THR A 150 -7.07 17.88 -7.31
C THR A 150 -5.73 18.53 -7.67
N SER A 151 -5.41 19.70 -7.11
CA SER A 151 -4.16 20.40 -7.39
C SER A 151 -2.95 19.57 -6.94
N ALA A 152 -1.86 19.68 -7.70
CA ALA A 152 -0.61 18.99 -7.43
C ALA A 152 -0.12 19.13 -5.97
N PRO A 153 -0.13 20.32 -5.32
CA PRO A 153 0.32 20.44 -3.94
C PRO A 153 -0.60 19.74 -2.92
N VAL A 154 -1.92 19.74 -3.14
CA VAL A 154 -2.85 18.99 -2.25
C VAL A 154 -2.72 17.49 -2.45
N LYS A 155 -2.50 17.03 -3.69
CA LYS A 155 -2.15 15.63 -3.99
C LYS A 155 -0.80 15.25 -3.38
N PHE A 156 0.18 16.14 -3.39
CA PHE A 156 1.50 15.93 -2.78
C PHE A 156 1.40 15.80 -1.25
N ILE A 157 0.69 16.71 -0.57
CA ILE A 157 0.48 16.64 0.88
C ILE A 157 -0.33 15.39 1.26
N ARG A 158 -1.36 15.04 0.47
CA ARG A 158 -2.14 13.81 0.68
C ARG A 158 -1.30 12.56 0.42
N GLY A 159 -0.45 12.57 -0.60
CA GLY A 159 0.52 11.53 -0.90
C GLY A 159 1.52 11.37 0.23
N GLN A 160 2.07 12.48 0.74
CA GLN A 160 2.99 12.50 1.88
C GLN A 160 2.33 12.02 3.19
N ARG A 161 1.03 12.30 3.41
CA ARG A 161 0.28 11.72 4.53
C ARG A 161 0.06 10.22 4.36
N ALA A 162 -0.30 9.78 3.15
CA ALA A 162 -0.43 8.36 2.86
C ALA A 162 0.90 7.60 3.03
N THR A 163 2.03 8.24 2.74
CA THR A 163 3.37 7.69 3.00
C THR A 163 3.79 7.78 4.46
N ASN A 164 3.33 8.80 5.22
CA ASN A 164 3.67 8.95 6.65
C ASN A 164 3.08 7.84 7.53
N ASP A 165 1.93 7.28 7.16
CA ASP A 165 1.34 6.15 7.88
C ASP A 165 1.66 4.79 7.24
N LEU A 166 2.44 4.75 6.16
CA LEU A 166 2.76 3.49 5.47
C LEU A 166 3.43 2.48 6.40
N GLY A 167 4.45 2.89 7.17
CA GLY A 167 5.15 1.99 8.09
C GLY A 167 4.25 1.47 9.22
N LYS A 168 3.30 2.29 9.70
CA LYS A 168 2.32 1.88 10.70
C LYS A 168 1.31 0.91 10.12
N ASN A 169 0.72 1.22 8.97
CA ASN A 169 -0.22 0.35 8.27
C ASN A 169 0.42 -0.98 7.86
N TYR A 170 1.68 -0.93 7.40
CA TYR A 170 2.49 -2.11 7.10
C TYR A 170 2.65 -2.98 8.35
N TRP A 171 3.07 -2.38 9.47
CA TRP A 171 3.21 -3.11 10.73
C TRP A 171 1.89 -3.69 11.24
N GLU A 172 0.80 -2.93 11.20
CA GLU A 172 -0.53 -3.43 11.58
C GLU A 172 -0.95 -4.64 10.74
N ARG A 173 -0.68 -4.61 9.43
CA ARG A 173 -0.92 -5.75 8.52
C ARG A 173 -0.04 -6.94 8.85
N VAL A 174 1.26 -6.75 9.08
CA VAL A 174 2.19 -7.81 9.51
C VAL A 174 1.67 -8.46 10.80
N LEU A 175 1.31 -7.64 11.79
CA LEU A 175 0.83 -8.11 13.09
C LEU A 175 -0.50 -8.87 13.00
N SER A 176 -1.41 -8.40 12.13
CA SER A 176 -2.73 -9.03 11.94
C SER A 176 -2.65 -10.41 11.28
N ARG A 177 -1.56 -10.71 10.56
CA ARG A 177 -1.38 -11.92 9.76
C ARG A 177 -0.59 -12.98 10.51
N ARG A 178 -1.31 -14.03 10.95
CA ARG A 178 -0.73 -15.15 11.72
C ARG A 178 0.28 -15.96 10.91
N ASP A 179 0.01 -16.13 9.62
CA ASP A 179 0.91 -16.77 8.66
C ASP A 179 2.25 -16.03 8.55
N VAL A 180 2.22 -14.70 8.39
CA VAL A 180 3.42 -13.86 8.33
C VAL A 180 4.23 -13.95 9.62
N MET A 181 3.57 -13.86 10.77
CA MET A 181 4.24 -13.97 12.06
C MET A 181 4.89 -15.34 12.25
N ALA A 182 4.25 -16.42 11.80
CA ALA A 182 4.79 -17.77 11.85
C ALA A 182 6.01 -17.96 10.92
N THR A 183 6.03 -17.32 9.74
CA THR A 183 7.23 -17.28 8.88
C THR A 183 8.36 -16.52 9.57
N ILE A 184 8.06 -15.37 10.18
CA ILE A 184 9.06 -14.58 10.93
C ILE A 184 9.62 -15.37 12.13
N ASP A 185 8.80 -16.18 12.81
CA ASP A 185 9.24 -17.03 13.93
C ASP A 185 10.26 -18.11 13.53
N LYS A 186 10.24 -18.54 12.27
CA LYS A 186 11.16 -19.56 11.73
C LYS A 186 12.42 -18.95 11.13
N ALA A 187 12.51 -17.63 11.06
CA ALA A 187 13.63 -16.94 10.44
C ALA A 187 14.84 -16.94 11.36
N ASP A 188 16.02 -17.15 10.77
CA ASP A 188 17.29 -16.97 11.47
C ASP A 188 17.65 -15.47 11.54
N VAL A 189 17.33 -14.72 10.48
CA VAL A 189 17.55 -13.26 10.41
C VAL A 189 16.37 -12.59 9.72
N VAL A 190 15.91 -11.46 10.27
CA VAL A 190 14.88 -10.61 9.65
C VAL A 190 15.52 -9.31 9.19
N VAL A 191 15.33 -8.93 7.92
CA VAL A 191 15.95 -7.75 7.34
C VAL A 191 14.89 -6.74 6.91
N ALA A 192 14.95 -5.53 7.47
CA ALA A 192 14.17 -4.39 6.99
C ALA A 192 14.92 -3.67 5.87
N LEU A 193 14.35 -3.66 4.66
CA LEU A 193 15.04 -3.18 3.46
C LEU A 193 14.85 -1.68 3.17
N ASP A 194 13.76 -1.08 3.64
CA ASP A 194 13.43 0.31 3.34
C ASP A 194 12.77 1.03 4.51
N ALA A 195 12.69 2.36 4.43
CA ALA A 195 12.17 3.22 5.49
C ALA A 195 10.77 2.83 6.00
N GLY A 196 9.88 2.30 5.14
CA GLY A 196 8.57 1.84 5.57
C GLY A 196 8.63 0.53 6.37
N ALA A 197 9.61 -0.32 6.09
CA ALA A 197 9.83 -1.57 6.80
C ALA A 197 10.61 -1.39 8.12
N ILE A 198 11.40 -0.32 8.27
CA ILE A 198 12.17 -0.03 9.50
C ILE A 198 11.25 0.01 10.74
N TRP A 199 10.07 0.63 10.62
CA TRP A 199 9.12 0.68 11.74
C TRP A 199 8.66 -0.71 12.18
N ALA A 200 8.37 -1.60 11.23
CA ALA A 200 8.01 -2.98 11.52
C ALA A 200 9.20 -3.76 12.11
N GLY A 201 10.40 -3.59 11.54
CA GLY A 201 11.62 -4.21 12.05
C GLY A 201 11.91 -3.81 13.50
N TRP A 202 11.80 -2.51 13.82
CA TRP A 202 11.94 -2.01 15.19
C TRP A 202 10.93 -2.67 16.14
N ASN A 203 9.64 -2.71 15.78
CA ASN A 203 8.61 -3.32 16.62
C ASN A 203 8.80 -4.84 16.78
N LEU A 204 9.34 -5.52 15.76
CA LEU A 204 9.69 -6.94 15.85
C LEU A 204 10.85 -7.18 16.83
N GLY A 205 11.92 -6.39 16.73
CA GLY A 205 13.07 -6.51 17.63
C GLY A 205 12.69 -6.26 19.10
N GLN A 206 11.75 -5.36 19.37
CA GLN A 206 11.21 -5.12 20.72
C GLN A 206 10.37 -6.30 21.25
N ARG A 207 9.77 -7.10 20.36
CA ARG A 207 8.87 -8.21 20.72
C ARG A 207 9.58 -9.56 20.77
N LYS A 208 10.59 -9.74 19.94
CA LYS A 208 11.32 -11.00 19.75
C LYS A 208 12.81 -10.74 19.92
N ALA A 209 13.28 -10.90 21.15
CA ALA A 209 14.71 -10.75 21.45
C ALA A 209 15.56 -11.91 20.90
N SER A 210 14.95 -13.04 20.52
CA SER A 210 15.64 -14.24 20.06
C SER A 210 16.03 -14.23 18.58
N THR A 211 15.31 -13.48 17.75
CA THR A 211 15.58 -13.41 16.30
C THR A 211 16.19 -12.05 15.97
N PRO A 212 17.42 -11.98 15.46
CA PRO A 212 18.04 -10.72 15.11
C PRO A 212 17.24 -10.02 14.00
N VAL A 213 16.85 -8.78 14.28
CA VAL A 213 16.18 -7.90 13.31
C VAL A 213 17.12 -6.79 12.92
N VAL A 214 17.41 -6.70 11.63
CA VAL A 214 18.51 -5.89 11.12
C VAL A 214 18.01 -4.91 10.07
N LEU A 215 18.68 -3.76 9.99
CA LEU A 215 18.36 -2.71 9.03
C LEU A 215 19.34 -2.80 7.85
N GLY A 216 18.83 -3.26 6.70
CA GLY A 216 19.60 -3.41 5.47
C GLY A 216 20.50 -4.65 5.40
N LEU A 217 20.94 -4.95 4.17
CA LEU A 217 21.74 -6.14 3.85
C LEU A 217 23.15 -6.17 4.46
N PRO A 218 23.92 -5.05 4.51
CA PRO A 218 25.27 -5.09 5.06
C PRO A 218 25.32 -5.49 6.54
N ALA A 219 24.32 -5.09 7.31
CA ALA A 219 24.22 -5.48 8.70
C ALA A 219 23.68 -6.92 8.81
N ALA A 220 22.77 -7.35 7.92
CA ALA A 220 22.32 -8.73 7.87
C ALA A 220 23.48 -9.72 7.59
N ARG A 221 24.43 -9.34 6.72
CA ARG A 221 25.64 -10.13 6.46
C ARG A 221 26.45 -10.39 7.73
N ARG A 222 26.60 -9.39 8.59
CA ARG A 222 27.34 -9.53 9.87
C ARG A 222 26.67 -10.50 10.83
N GLU A 223 25.34 -10.46 10.94
CA GLU A 223 24.59 -11.42 11.75
C GLU A 223 24.69 -12.83 11.16
N PHE A 224 24.64 -12.93 9.83
CA PHE A 224 24.77 -14.19 9.14
C PHE A 224 26.15 -14.84 9.34
N ASP A 225 27.21 -14.02 9.31
CA ASP A 225 28.57 -14.47 9.60
C ASP A 225 28.71 -14.94 11.06
N GLN A 226 28.04 -14.29 12.02
CA GLN A 226 28.01 -14.72 13.42
C GLN A 226 27.28 -16.06 13.60
N LEU A 227 26.19 -16.30 12.86
CA LEU A 227 25.47 -17.57 12.89
C LEU A 227 26.29 -18.73 12.30
N LYS A 228 27.17 -18.43 11.34
CA LYS A 228 28.08 -19.41 10.74
C LYS A 228 29.33 -19.67 11.59
N ALA A 229 29.75 -18.70 12.40
CA ALA A 229 30.87 -18.88 13.29
C ALA A 229 30.52 -19.96 14.35
N PRO A 230 31.40 -20.95 14.59
CA PRO A 230 31.15 -21.93 15.64
C PRO A 230 31.03 -21.19 16.98
N ALA A 231 29.98 -21.49 17.74
CA ALA A 231 29.83 -21.02 19.10
C ALA A 231 30.97 -21.61 19.96
N GLY A 232 32.11 -20.93 20.03
CA GLY A 232 33.30 -21.45 20.71
C GLY A 232 34.44 -20.44 20.82
N ASN A 233 34.50 -19.76 21.95
CA ASN A 233 35.63 -19.79 22.91
C ASN A 233 35.58 -18.54 23.82
N GLY A 234 34.85 -18.68 24.92
CA GLY A 234 35.11 -17.96 26.16
C GLY A 234 35.75 -18.92 27.16
#